data_AF-A0A9E3K917-F1
#
_entry.id   AF-A0A9E3K917-F1
#
_cell.length_a   1.000
_cell.length_b   1.000
_cell.length_c   1.000
_cell.angle_alpha   90.00
_cell.angle_beta   90.00
_cell.angle_gamma   90.00
#
_symmetry.space_group_name_H-M   'P 1'
#
loop_
_entity.id
_entity.type
_entity.pdbx_description
1 polymer ?
#
loop_
_entity_poly.entity_id
_entity_poly.type
_entity_poly.pdbx_seq_one_letter_code
_entity_poly.pdbx_strand_id
1 'polypeptide(L)'
;MVRSAFTAADLARMKATSRRVTIMRDQWGIPHVFGTTDADAVFGMLYAQAEDDFNRVELNYINALGRLAEVEGEKEIWRDLRMKLYIDPVDLKAKYAASPAWLKKLMDAYADGLNWYLATHPQVK
;
A
#
# COMPACT_ATOMS: atom_id res chain seq x y z
N MET A 1 25.72 5.51 -1.19
CA MET A 1 24.70 5.70 -2.23
C MET A 1 23.48 4.87 -1.82
N VAL A 2 22.45 5.48 -1.24
CA VAL A 2 21.24 4.76 -0.81
C VAL A 2 20.56 4.25 -2.08
N ARG A 3 20.43 2.93 -2.23
CA ARG A 3 19.68 2.36 -3.36
C ARG A 3 18.23 2.82 -3.22
N SER A 4 17.65 3.35 -4.30
CA SER A 4 16.19 3.54 -4.38
C SER A 4 15.50 2.23 -4.03
N ALA A 5 14.47 2.29 -3.18
CA ALA A 5 13.68 1.12 -2.80
C ALA A 5 12.96 0.49 -4.01
N PHE A 6 12.80 1.25 -5.10
CA PHE A 6 12.12 0.83 -6.33
C PHE A 6 13.05 0.79 -7.53
N THR A 7 12.85 -0.19 -8.42
CA THR A 7 13.61 -0.30 -9.67
C THR A 7 13.10 0.72 -10.70
N ALA A 8 13.90 0.99 -11.75
CA ALA A 8 13.46 1.84 -12.86
C ALA A 8 12.22 1.30 -13.57
N ALA A 9 12.08 -0.03 -13.64
CA ALA A 9 10.91 -0.69 -14.23
C ALA A 9 9.65 -0.48 -13.37
N ASP A 10 9.77 -0.56 -12.04
CA ASP A 10 8.67 -0.28 -11.12
C ASP A 10 8.21 1.16 -11.26
N LEU A 11 9.13 2.12 -11.23
CA LEU A 11 8.83 3.54 -11.40
C LEU A 11 8.15 3.84 -12.74
N ALA A 12 8.62 3.23 -13.83
CA ALA A 12 8.01 3.39 -15.14
C ALA A 12 6.58 2.82 -15.19
N ARG A 13 6.35 1.63 -14.62
CA ARG A 13 5.03 1.01 -14.51
C ARG A 13 4.07 1.85 -13.70
N MET A 14 4.45 2.24 -12.49
CA MET A 14 3.62 3.04 -11.58
C MET A 14 3.28 4.41 -12.18
N LYS A 15 4.26 5.08 -12.80
CA LYS A 15 4.04 6.35 -13.52
C LYS A 15 3.08 6.20 -14.71
N ALA A 16 3.13 5.08 -15.42
CA ALA A 16 2.19 4.81 -16.50
C ALA A 16 0.76 4.59 -15.97
N THR A 17 0.62 3.88 -14.85
CA THR A 17 -0.67 3.69 -14.17
C THR A 17 -1.22 4.99 -13.62
N SER A 18 -0.42 5.83 -12.96
CA SER A 18 -0.87 7.11 -12.41
C SER A 18 -1.46 8.05 -13.48
N ARG A 19 -0.99 7.96 -14.73
CA ARG A 19 -1.52 8.74 -15.87
C ARG A 19 -2.92 8.30 -16.33
N ARG A 20 -3.38 7.11 -15.94
CA ARG A 20 -4.72 6.59 -16.26
C ARG A 20 -5.71 6.78 -15.10
N VAL A 21 -5.29 7.44 -14.03
CA VAL A 21 -6.06 7.66 -12.81
C VAL A 21 -6.40 9.14 -12.69
N THR A 22 -7.65 9.42 -12.36
CA THR A 22 -8.12 10.75 -12.00
C THR A 22 -8.69 10.70 -10.59
N ILE A 23 -8.19 11.57 -9.71
CA ILE A 23 -8.70 11.73 -8.34
C ILE A 23 -9.31 13.12 -8.26
N MET A 24 -10.62 13.18 -8.03
CA MET A 24 -11.35 14.44 -7.80
C MET A 24 -11.73 14.50 -6.33
N ARG A 25 -11.51 15.62 -5.66
CA ARG A 25 -11.95 15.83 -4.28
C ARG A 25 -13.13 16.77 -4.24
N ASP A 26 -14.16 16.39 -3.48
CA ASP A 26 -15.30 17.26 -3.25
C ASP A 26 -14.96 18.38 -2.24
N GLN A 27 -15.95 19.20 -1.90
CA GLN A 27 -15.81 20.29 -0.94
C GLN A 27 -15.45 19.85 0.50
N TRP A 28 -15.59 18.57 0.82
CA TRP A 28 -15.23 17.97 2.10
C TRP A 28 -13.89 17.22 2.04
N GLY A 29 -13.22 17.24 0.88
CA GLY A 29 -11.97 16.53 0.65
C GLY A 29 -12.14 15.05 0.31
N ILE A 30 -13.38 14.55 0.15
CA ILE A 30 -13.65 13.14 -0.12
C ILE A 30 -13.15 12.79 -1.53
N PRO A 31 -12.26 11.79 -1.67
CA PRO A 31 -11.73 11.42 -2.98
C PRO A 31 -12.74 10.57 -3.77
N HIS A 32 -13.09 11.07 -4.94
CA HIS A 32 -13.75 10.33 -6.02
C HIS A 32 -12.67 9.87 -7.01
N VAL A 33 -12.41 8.55 -7.03
CA VAL A 33 -11.32 7.97 -7.81
C VAL A 33 -11.87 7.28 -9.06
N PHE A 34 -11.31 7.65 -10.22
CA PHE A 34 -11.66 7.09 -11.51
C PHE A 34 -10.41 6.49 -12.16
N GLY A 35 -10.56 5.29 -12.72
CA GLY A 35 -9.53 4.60 -13.49
C GLY A 35 -10.10 4.02 -14.78
N THR A 36 -9.25 3.74 -15.77
CA THR A 36 -9.67 3.05 -17.01
C THR A 36 -10.00 1.58 -16.75
N THR A 37 -9.43 1.01 -15.69
CA THR A 37 -9.67 -0.36 -15.21
C THR A 37 -9.86 -0.35 -13.70
N ASP A 38 -10.42 -1.44 -13.15
CA ASP A 38 -10.55 -1.62 -11.69
C ASP A 38 -9.19 -1.53 -10.98
N ALA A 39 -8.12 -2.04 -11.61
CA ALA A 39 -6.77 -1.96 -11.08
C ALA A 39 -6.28 -0.49 -11.01
N ASP A 40 -6.54 0.31 -12.05
CA ASP A 40 -6.21 1.74 -12.03
C ASP A 40 -6.99 2.47 -10.91
N ALA A 41 -8.28 2.13 -10.72
CA ALA A 41 -9.09 2.71 -9.65
C ALA A 41 -8.57 2.32 -8.24
N VAL A 42 -8.19 1.06 -8.04
CA VAL A 42 -7.60 0.58 -6.77
C VAL A 42 -6.25 1.23 -6.50
N PHE A 43 -5.41 1.42 -7.52
CA PHE A 43 -4.17 2.18 -7.42
C PHE A 43 -4.44 3.61 -6.92
N GLY A 44 -5.39 4.31 -7.54
CA GLY A 44 -5.76 5.67 -7.15
C GLY A 44 -6.36 5.76 -5.76
N MET A 45 -7.15 4.76 -5.36
CA MET A 45 -7.77 4.67 -4.04
C MET A 45 -6.71 4.63 -2.95
N LEU A 46 -5.71 3.75 -3.07
CA LEU A 46 -4.67 3.67 -2.04
C LEU A 46 -3.74 4.90 -2.05
N TYR A 47 -3.45 5.44 -3.24
CA TYR A 47 -2.69 6.68 -3.35
C TYR A 47 -3.41 7.84 -2.62
N ALA A 48 -4.72 8.02 -2.84
CA ALA A 48 -5.51 9.05 -2.15
C ALA A 48 -5.56 8.83 -0.63
N GLN A 49 -5.68 7.56 -0.19
CA GLN A 49 -5.65 7.23 1.23
C GLN A 49 -4.31 7.58 1.89
N ALA A 50 -3.20 7.38 1.17
CA ALA A 50 -1.88 7.76 1.62
C ALA A 50 -1.69 9.28 1.65
N GLU A 51 -2.24 10.02 0.68
CA GLU A 51 -2.26 11.50 0.73
C GLU A 51 -2.97 12.03 1.97
N ASP A 52 -4.06 11.37 2.39
CA ASP A 52 -4.91 11.86 3.48
C ASP A 52 -4.36 11.51 4.87
N ASP A 53 -3.85 10.29 5.07
CA ASP A 53 -3.41 9.82 6.38
C ASP A 53 -2.37 8.69 6.25
N PHE A 54 -1.20 9.01 5.68
CA PHE A 54 -0.11 8.05 5.54
C PHE A 54 0.29 7.40 6.86
N ASN A 55 0.39 8.17 7.95
CA ASN A 55 0.82 7.65 9.26
C ASN A 55 -0.09 6.51 9.73
N ARG A 56 -1.40 6.63 9.53
CA ARG A 56 -2.34 5.56 9.86
C ARG A 56 -2.23 4.37 8.90
N VAL A 57 -2.01 4.61 7.61
CA VAL A 57 -1.75 3.54 6.63
C VAL A 57 -0.52 2.74 7.06
N GLU A 58 0.59 3.41 7.36
CA GLU A 58 1.82 2.78 7.80
C GLU A 58 1.64 2.00 9.11
N LEU A 59 1.02 2.62 10.12
CA LEU A 59 0.78 1.97 11.42
C LEU A 59 -0.06 0.69 11.27
N ASN A 60 -1.03 0.67 10.34
CA ASN A 60 -1.80 -0.53 10.02
C ASN A 60 -0.93 -1.64 9.45
N TYR A 61 0.01 -1.32 8.56
CA TYR A 61 0.96 -2.30 8.03
C TYR A 61 1.92 -2.82 9.10
N ILE A 62 2.47 -1.93 9.93
CA ILE A 62 3.36 -2.30 11.03
C ILE A 62 2.64 -3.24 12.01
N ASN A 63 1.40 -2.92 12.36
CA ASN A 63 0.55 -3.79 13.18
C ASN A 63 0.28 -5.14 12.46
N ALA A 64 -0.09 -5.12 11.18
CA ALA A 64 -0.32 -6.35 10.41
C ALA A 64 0.92 -7.25 10.35
N LEU A 65 2.12 -6.67 10.34
CA LEU A 65 3.38 -7.41 10.36
C LEU A 65 3.80 -7.86 11.78
N GLY A 66 3.06 -7.48 12.82
CA GLY A 66 3.41 -7.75 14.21
C GLY A 66 4.73 -7.08 14.61
N ARG A 67 4.86 -5.79 14.28
CA ARG A 67 6.04 -4.96 14.56
C ARG A 67 5.69 -3.67 15.30
N LEU A 68 4.50 -3.59 15.90
CA LEU A 68 4.01 -2.37 16.54
C LEU A 68 4.85 -1.99 17.77
N ALA A 69 5.44 -2.94 18.47
CA ALA A 69 6.33 -2.65 19.59
C ALA A 69 7.60 -1.91 19.18
N GLU A 70 8.02 -1.97 17.91
CA GLU A 70 9.16 -1.22 17.38
C GLU A 70 8.90 0.29 17.30
N VAL A 71 7.63 0.70 17.23
CA VAL A 71 7.21 2.10 17.07
C VAL A 71 6.47 2.66 18.28
N GLU A 72 5.63 1.85 18.95
CA GLU A 72 4.79 2.26 20.09
C GLU A 72 5.35 1.77 21.45
N GLY A 73 6.43 0.99 21.43
CA GLY A 73 7.14 0.49 22.61
C GLY A 73 6.67 -0.88 23.10
N GLU A 74 7.39 -1.39 24.11
CA GLU A 74 7.31 -2.78 24.59
C GLU A 74 5.90 -3.25 25.00
N LYS A 75 5.01 -2.33 25.41
CA LYS A 75 3.62 -2.64 25.77
C LYS A 75 2.84 -3.36 24.66
N GLU A 76 3.22 -3.19 23.39
CA GLU A 76 2.55 -3.80 22.25
C GLU A 76 3.04 -5.22 21.91
N ILE A 77 4.02 -5.77 22.65
CA ILE A 77 4.64 -7.07 22.32
C ILE A 77 3.62 -8.22 22.24
N TRP A 78 2.58 -8.19 23.08
CA TRP A 78 1.53 -9.21 23.08
C TRP A 78 0.59 -9.08 21.87
N ARG A 79 0.44 -7.86 21.35
CA ARG A 79 -0.29 -7.61 20.11
C ARG A 79 0.52 -8.11 18.92
N ASP A 80 1.83 -7.84 18.90
CA ASP A 80 2.74 -8.35 17.88
C ASP A 80 2.76 -9.88 17.82
N LEU A 81 2.84 -10.53 18.99
CA LEU A 81 2.76 -11.98 19.08
C LEU A 81 1.44 -12.50 18.51
N ARG A 82 0.31 -11.89 18.88
CA ARG A 82 -1.00 -12.27 18.37
C ARG A 82 -1.06 -12.19 16.85
N MET A 83 -0.57 -11.11 16.25
CA MET A 83 -0.58 -10.96 14.79
C MET A 83 0.26 -12.04 14.11
N LYS A 84 1.44 -12.36 14.65
CA LYS A 84 2.32 -13.43 14.15
C LYS A 84 1.75 -14.84 14.32
N LEU A 85 0.82 -15.06 15.25
CA LEU A 85 0.11 -16.33 15.38
C LEU A 85 -0.92 -16.57 14.26
N TYR A 86 -1.48 -15.50 13.69
CA TYR A 86 -2.50 -15.59 12.63
C TYR A 86 -1.95 -15.34 11.23
N ILE A 87 -0.87 -14.56 11.10
CA ILE A 87 -0.30 -14.14 9.83
C ILE A 87 0.98 -14.93 9.59
N ASP A 88 0.88 -15.94 8.73
CA ASP A 88 2.01 -16.73 8.25
C ASP A 88 2.41 -16.26 6.82
N PRO A 89 3.62 -15.70 6.63
CA PRO A 89 4.11 -15.28 5.33
C PRO A 89 4.16 -16.39 4.27
N VAL A 90 4.36 -17.65 4.67
CA VAL A 90 4.39 -18.80 3.75
C VAL A 90 2.98 -19.05 3.21
N ASP A 91 2.00 -19.12 4.11
CA ASP A 91 0.59 -19.29 3.75
C ASP A 91 0.06 -18.10 2.93
N LEU A 92 0.39 -16.86 3.30
CA LEU A 92 -0.03 -15.68 2.53
C LEU A 92 0.54 -15.67 1.10
N LYS A 93 1.80 -16.06 0.92
CA LYS A 93 2.39 -16.21 -0.42
C LYS A 93 1.70 -17.31 -1.22
N ALA A 94 1.36 -18.43 -0.57
CA ALA A 94 0.60 -19.50 -1.21
C ALA A 94 -0.81 -19.05 -1.62
N LYS A 95 -1.51 -18.32 -0.75
CA LYS A 95 -2.83 -17.73 -1.03
C LYS A 95 -2.78 -16.71 -2.17
N TYR A 96 -1.78 -15.82 -2.16
CA TYR A 96 -1.56 -14.91 -3.29
C TYR A 96 -1.31 -15.71 -4.57
N ALA A 97 -0.41 -16.70 -4.55
CA ALA A 97 -0.09 -17.52 -5.72
C ALA A 97 -1.30 -18.30 -6.26
N ALA A 98 -2.17 -18.79 -5.38
CA ALA A 98 -3.41 -19.48 -5.73
C ALA A 98 -4.55 -18.53 -6.16
N SER A 99 -4.41 -17.22 -5.93
CA SER A 99 -5.47 -16.26 -6.25
C SER A 99 -5.70 -16.13 -7.76
N PRO A 100 -6.96 -15.88 -8.19
CA PRO A 100 -7.28 -15.60 -9.58
C PRO A 100 -6.47 -14.42 -10.13
N ALA A 101 -6.15 -14.45 -11.43
CA ALA A 101 -5.34 -13.42 -12.07
C ALA A 101 -5.96 -12.01 -11.95
N TRP A 102 -7.29 -11.90 -11.97
CA TRP A 102 -7.96 -10.61 -11.79
C TRP A 102 -7.72 -10.05 -10.38
N LEU A 103 -7.73 -10.88 -9.34
CA LEU A 103 -7.52 -10.45 -7.96
C LEU A 103 -6.06 -10.05 -7.73
N LYS A 104 -5.11 -10.81 -8.29
CA LYS A 104 -3.68 -10.43 -8.25
C LYS A 104 -3.45 -9.04 -8.82
N LYS A 105 -4.08 -8.71 -9.96
CA LYS A 105 -3.98 -7.37 -10.55
C LYS A 105 -4.45 -6.27 -9.58
N LEU A 106 -5.51 -6.50 -8.81
CA LEU A 106 -5.98 -5.53 -7.82
C LEU A 106 -5.02 -5.42 -6.63
N MET A 107 -4.51 -6.55 -6.12
CA MET A 107 -3.53 -6.56 -5.01
C MET A 107 -2.22 -5.87 -5.39
N ASP A 108 -1.72 -6.14 -6.60
CA ASP A 108 -0.50 -5.51 -7.12
C ASP A 108 -0.71 -4.01 -7.34
N ALA A 109 -1.87 -3.61 -7.90
CA ALA A 109 -2.20 -2.21 -8.09
C ALA A 109 -2.39 -1.46 -6.76
N TYR A 110 -2.95 -2.11 -5.75
CA TYR A 110 -3.02 -1.60 -4.39
C TYR A 110 -1.59 -1.29 -3.90
N ALA A 111 -0.69 -2.27 -3.88
CA ALA A 111 0.70 -2.06 -3.48
C ALA A 111 1.42 -0.97 -4.32
N ASP A 112 1.25 -0.98 -5.64
CA ASP A 112 1.81 0.02 -6.54
C ASP A 112 1.30 1.45 -6.22
N GLY A 113 0.04 1.62 -5.79
CA GLY A 113 -0.51 2.94 -5.41
C GLY A 113 0.21 3.56 -4.21
N LEU A 114 0.44 2.78 -3.16
CA LEU A 114 1.20 3.22 -1.98
C LEU A 114 2.69 3.43 -2.30
N ASN A 115 3.28 2.50 -3.07
CA ASN A 115 4.68 2.61 -3.48
C ASN A 115 4.91 3.85 -4.35
N TRP A 116 3.95 4.19 -5.22
CA TRP A 116 4.02 5.40 -6.01
C TRP A 116 3.95 6.66 -5.15
N TYR A 117 3.06 6.69 -4.14
CA TYR A 117 3.00 7.78 -3.17
C TYR A 117 4.34 7.99 -2.47
N LEU A 118 4.94 6.92 -1.94
CA LEU A 118 6.27 6.96 -1.30
C LEU A 118 7.38 7.42 -2.26
N ALA A 119 7.35 6.96 -3.51
CA ALA A 119 8.33 7.35 -4.51
C ALA A 119 8.25 8.84 -4.89
N THR A 120 7.06 9.44 -4.85
CA THR A 120 6.84 10.86 -5.19
C THR A 120 6.85 11.79 -3.97
N HIS A 121 6.81 11.25 -2.74
CA HIS A 121 6.85 11.99 -1.48
C HIS A 121 8.02 11.53 -0.59
N PRO A 122 9.29 11.70 -1.02
CA PRO A 122 10.46 11.18 -0.29
C PRO A 122 10.68 11.80 1.10
N GLN A 123 9.97 12.87 1.44
CA GLN A 123 9.96 13.50 2.75
C GLN A 123 9.09 12.76 3.78
N VAL A 124 8.16 11.91 3.32
CA VAL A 124 7.35 11.05 4.18
C VAL A 124 8.25 9.92 4.69
N LYS A 125 8.33 9.77 6.01
CA LYS A 125 9.24 8.85 6.71
C LYS A 125 8.53 8.14 7.84
#